data_AF-A0A914D8W9-F1
#
_entry.id   AF-A0A914D8W9-F1
#
_cell.length_a   1.000
_cell.length_b   1.000
_cell.length_c   1.000
_cell.angle_alpha   90.00
_cell.angle_beta   90.00
_cell.angle_gamma   90.00
#
_symmetry.space_group_name_H-M   'P 1'
#
loop_
_entity.id
_entity.type
_entity.pdbx_description
1 polymer ?
#
loop_
_entity_poly.entity_id
_entity_poly.type
_entity_poly.pdbx_seq_one_letter_code
_entity_poly.pdbx_strand_id
1 'polypeptide(L)'
;MGKTSKDKRDIYYRMAKEGKWRARSAFKLLQIDDEFNIFEGVTKVVDLCAAPGSWSQVVAKKLILEQKDEEIRKKTKIVAVDLQPMSPLEGVIQLQGDITE
;
A
#
# COMPACT_ATOMS: atom_id res chain seq x y z
N MET A 1 -18.22 -16.85 29.49
CA MET A 1 -17.50 -15.84 28.69
C MET A 1 -17.37 -16.36 27.26
N GLY A 2 -18.26 -15.98 26.35
CA GLY A 2 -18.17 -16.42 24.95
C GLY A 2 -16.97 -15.76 24.28
N LYS A 3 -16.05 -16.55 23.72
CA LYS A 3 -14.91 -16.05 22.94
C LYS A 3 -15.46 -15.20 21.78
N THR A 4 -15.34 -13.88 21.89
CA THR A 4 -15.83 -12.97 20.85
C THR A 4 -15.05 -13.19 19.55
N SER A 5 -15.67 -12.96 18.40
CA SER A 5 -15.07 -13.10 17.06
C SER A 5 -13.75 -12.34 16.86
N LYS A 6 -13.42 -11.40 17.76
CA LYS A 6 -12.14 -10.69 17.81
C LYS A 6 -10.95 -11.63 18.03
N ASP A 7 -11.09 -12.71 18.81
CA ASP A 7 -10.01 -13.66 19.12
C ASP A 7 -9.63 -14.58 17.96
N LYS A 8 -10.50 -14.71 16.94
CA LYS A 8 -10.24 -15.51 15.73
C LYS A 8 -9.50 -14.76 14.64
N ARG A 9 -9.24 -13.46 14.80
CA ARG A 9 -8.56 -12.66 13.77
C ARG A 9 -7.05 -12.87 13.84
N ASP A 10 -6.46 -13.10 12.68
CA ASP A 10 -5.04 -13.39 12.53
C ASP A 10 -4.16 -12.23 13.01
N ILE A 11 -2.88 -12.53 13.26
CA ILE A 11 -1.90 -11.58 13.79
C ILE A 11 -1.72 -10.37 12.87
N TYR A 12 -1.71 -10.56 11.55
CA TYR A 12 -1.51 -9.49 10.57
C TYR A 12 -2.70 -8.53 10.51
N TYR A 13 -3.92 -9.00 10.80
CA TYR A 13 -5.05 -8.10 10.98
C TYR A 13 -4.84 -7.14 12.16
N ARG A 14 -4.35 -7.65 13.31
CA ARG A 14 -4.06 -6.82 14.49
C ARG A 14 -2.91 -5.86 14.20
N MET A 15 -1.82 -6.37 13.66
CA MET A 15 -0.66 -5.56 13.25
C MET A 15 -1.04 -4.49 12.22
N ALA A 16 -1.97 -4.78 11.30
CA ALA A 16 -2.45 -3.78 10.35
C ALA A 16 -3.20 -2.64 11.07
N LYS A 17 -4.07 -2.97 12.02
CA LYS A 17 -4.79 -1.96 12.80
C LYS A 17 -3.85 -1.13 13.67
N GLU A 18 -2.90 -1.75 14.35
CA GLU A 18 -1.89 -1.08 15.17
C GLU A 18 -0.96 -0.19 14.33
N GLY A 19 -0.50 -0.71 13.19
CA GLY A 19 0.33 0.01 12.22
C GLY A 19 -0.42 0.98 11.30
N LYS A 20 -1.73 1.17 11.52
CA LYS A 20 -2.62 2.05 10.72
C LYS A 20 -2.63 1.72 9.21
N TRP A 21 -2.39 0.47 8.85
CA TRP A 21 -2.56 -0.06 7.50
C TRP A 21 -4.04 -0.33 7.21
N ARG A 22 -4.48 -0.01 5.99
CA ARG A 22 -5.88 -0.21 5.57
C ARG A 22 -6.28 -1.68 5.52
N ALA A 23 -5.34 -2.57 5.22
CA ALA A 23 -5.58 -4.01 5.20
C ALA A 23 -4.32 -4.82 5.56
N ARG A 24 -4.52 -6.08 5.97
CA ARG A 24 -3.44 -7.02 6.30
C ARG A 24 -2.57 -7.42 5.10
N SER A 25 -3.05 -7.18 3.87
CA SER A 25 -2.29 -7.39 2.63
C SER A 25 -1.06 -6.50 2.51
N ALA A 26 -0.97 -5.38 3.24
CA ALA A 26 0.23 -4.55 3.28
C ALA A 26 1.49 -5.36 3.65
N PHE A 27 1.37 -6.31 4.57
CA PHE A 27 2.48 -7.14 5.01
C PHE A 27 3.03 -8.05 3.91
N LYS A 28 2.20 -8.46 2.95
CA LYS A 28 2.66 -9.25 1.81
C LYS A 28 3.66 -8.45 0.96
N LEU A 29 3.32 -7.21 0.63
CA LEU A 29 4.19 -6.36 -0.17
C LEU A 29 5.45 -5.95 0.60
N LEU A 30 5.33 -5.69 1.90
CA LEU A 30 6.48 -5.43 2.76
C LEU A 30 7.45 -6.62 2.82
N GLN A 31 6.94 -7.85 2.93
CA GLN A 31 7.75 -9.07 2.94
C GLN A 31 8.43 -9.32 1.58
N ILE A 32 7.71 -9.09 0.48
CA ILE A 32 8.29 -9.19 -0.86
C ILE A 32 9.40 -8.15 -1.05
N ASP A 33 9.21 -6.91 -0.59
CA ASP A 33 10.25 -5.88 -0.64
C ASP A 33 11.45 -6.22 0.23
N ASP A 34 11.25 -6.77 1.42
CA ASP A 34 12.33 -7.21 2.33
C ASP A 34 13.19 -8.32 1.71
N GLU A 35 12.58 -9.26 0.98
CA GLU A 35 13.29 -10.38 0.36
C GLU A 35 13.95 -10.01 -0.97
N PHE A 36 13.29 -9.20 -1.80
CA PHE A 36 13.68 -8.98 -3.20
C PHE A 36 14.11 -7.54 -3.52
N ASN A 37 14.04 -6.60 -2.57
CA ASN A 37 14.37 -5.18 -2.76
C ASN A 37 13.67 -4.53 -3.96
N ILE A 38 12.39 -4.87 -4.18
CA ILE A 38 11.66 -4.50 -5.40
C ILE A 38 11.48 -2.99 -5.58
N PHE A 39 11.69 -2.18 -4.54
CA PHE A 39 11.58 -0.72 -4.59
C PHE A 39 12.90 0.00 -4.88
N GLU A 40 14.03 -0.70 -4.96
CA GLU A 40 15.32 -0.08 -5.23
C GLU A 40 15.35 0.59 -6.62
N GLY A 41 15.66 1.89 -6.66
CA GLY A 41 15.71 2.68 -7.89
C GLY A 41 14.35 2.95 -8.57
N VAL A 42 13.24 2.50 -7.97
CA VAL A 42 11.90 2.68 -8.55
C VAL A 42 11.41 4.11 -8.35
N THR A 43 10.98 4.73 -9.46
CA THR A 43 10.39 6.08 -9.46
C THR A 43 8.98 6.12 -10.05
N LYS A 44 8.46 5.00 -10.56
CA LYS A 44 7.13 4.91 -11.16
C LYS A 44 6.47 3.62 -10.70
N VAL A 45 5.28 3.73 -10.13
CA VAL A 45 4.51 2.57 -9.68
C VAL A 45 3.07 2.73 -10.12
N VAL A 46 2.50 1.63 -10.61
CA VAL A 46 1.07 1.48 -10.89
C VAL A 46 0.54 0.34 -10.02
N ASP A 47 -0.43 0.63 -9.16
CA ASP A 47 -1.14 -0.32 -8.31
C ASP A 47 -2.52 -0.58 -8.91
N LEU A 48 -2.73 -1.77 -9.48
CA LEU A 48 -3.99 -2.15 -10.14
C LEU A 48 -4.88 -2.94 -9.18
N CYS A 49 -6.20 -2.71 -9.25
CA CYS A 49 -7.16 -3.25 -8.29
C CYS A 49 -6.79 -2.88 -6.84
N ALA A 50 -6.45 -1.60 -6.65
CA ALA A 50 -5.81 -1.11 -5.44
C ALA A 50 -6.73 -1.03 -4.21
N ALA A 51 -8.07 -0.98 -4.36
CA ALA A 51 -8.97 -0.73 -3.25
C ALA A 51 -8.85 -1.82 -2.16
N PRO A 52 -8.74 -1.46 -0.86
CA PRO A 52 -8.88 -0.12 -0.27
C PRO A 52 -7.60 0.72 -0.21
N GLY A 53 -6.47 0.26 -0.75
CA GLY A 53 -5.22 1.03 -0.90
C GLY A 53 -4.05 0.57 -0.06
N SER A 54 -4.09 -0.64 0.49
CA SER A 54 -3.05 -1.08 1.42
C SER A 54 -1.65 -1.21 0.80
N TRP A 55 -1.57 -1.57 -0.49
CA TRP A 55 -0.31 -1.66 -1.23
C TRP A 55 0.17 -0.27 -1.64
N SER A 56 -0.70 0.56 -2.22
CA SER A 56 -0.46 2.00 -2.42
C SER A 56 0.08 2.72 -1.18
N GLN A 57 -0.45 2.41 0.03
CA GLN A 57 0.09 2.94 1.29
C GLN A 57 1.54 2.52 1.54
N VAL A 58 1.87 1.24 1.31
CA VAL A 58 3.23 0.72 1.48
C VAL A 58 4.18 1.42 0.50
N VAL A 59 3.78 1.52 -0.76
CA VAL A 59 4.57 2.17 -1.81
C VAL A 59 4.83 3.64 -1.47
N ALA A 60 3.80 4.40 -1.07
CA ALA A 60 3.95 5.80 -0.68
C ALA A 60 4.89 5.95 0.54
N LYS A 61 4.76 5.05 1.53
CA LYS A 61 5.66 5.06 2.69
C LYS A 61 7.11 4.83 2.26
N LYS A 62 7.37 3.82 1.44
CA LYS A 62 8.73 3.42 1.01
C LYS A 62 9.37 4.44 0.05
N LEU A 63 8.65 4.87 -0.98
CA LEU A 63 9.20 5.66 -2.08
C LEU A 63 9.07 7.18 -1.91
N ILE A 64 8.28 7.64 -0.94
CA ILE A 64 8.09 9.08 -0.67
C ILE A 64 8.50 9.43 0.76
N LEU A 65 7.91 8.78 1.76
CA LEU A 65 8.12 9.16 3.16
C LEU A 65 9.48 8.71 3.72
N GLU A 66 9.93 7.51 3.35
CA GLU A 66 11.18 6.89 3.82
C GLU A 66 12.34 7.07 2.81
N GLN A 67 12.05 7.58 1.61
CA GLN A 67 13.06 7.78 0.57
C GLN A 67 14.04 8.89 0.96
N LYS A 68 15.32 8.54 1.04
CA LYS A 68 16.42 9.45 1.42
C LYS A 68 17.02 10.18 0.24
N ASP A 69 16.93 9.60 -0.96
CA ASP A 69 17.37 10.25 -2.18
C ASP A 69 16.28 11.22 -2.66
N GLU A 70 16.56 12.52 -2.51
CA GLU A 70 15.65 13.61 -2.89
C GLU A 70 15.33 13.63 -4.39
N GLU A 71 16.27 13.23 -5.24
CA GLU A 71 16.08 13.22 -6.69
C GLU A 71 15.19 12.04 -7.10
N ILE A 72 15.35 10.88 -6.48
CA ILE A 72 14.40 9.77 -6.64
C ILE A 72 13.02 10.19 -6.14
N ARG A 73 12.92 10.76 -4.92
CA ARG A 73 11.65 11.18 -4.31
C ARG A 73 10.88 12.15 -5.18
N LYS A 74 11.52 13.19 -5.73
CA LYS A 74 10.88 14.16 -6.65
C LYS A 74 10.40 13.52 -7.94
N LYS A 75 11.12 12.51 -8.44
CA LYS A 75 10.75 11.76 -9.65
C LYS A 75 9.67 10.72 -9.37
N THR A 76 9.46 10.31 -8.12
CA THR A 76 8.46 9.32 -7.74
C THR A 76 7.05 9.75 -8.18
N LYS A 77 6.37 8.88 -8.94
CA LYS A 77 4.93 8.99 -9.22
C LYS A 77 4.27 7.65 -8.94
N ILE A 78 3.20 7.67 -8.15
CA ILE A 78 2.41 6.49 -7.80
C ILE A 78 0.99 6.72 -8.33
N VAL A 79 0.50 5.78 -9.13
CA VAL A 79 -0.87 5.77 -9.64
C VAL A 79 -1.56 4.51 -9.12
N ALA A 80 -2.73 4.67 -8.53
CA ALA A 80 -3.55 3.56 -8.08
C ALA A 80 -4.87 3.55 -8.86
N VAL A 81 -5.22 2.40 -9.44
CA VAL A 81 -6.39 2.24 -10.29
C VAL A 81 -7.29 1.16 -9.71
N ASP A 82 -8.58 1.47 -9.57
CA ASP A 82 -9.60 0.49 -9.18
C ASP A 82 -10.98 0.95 -9.69
N LEU A 83 -11.89 0.00 -9.91
CA LEU A 83 -13.30 0.29 -10.18
C LEU A 83 -13.98 0.88 -8.94
N GLN A 84 -13.57 0.44 -7.75
CA GLN A 84 -14.09 0.89 -6.47
C GLN A 84 -13.41 2.19 -6.02
N PRO A 85 -14.17 3.12 -5.42
CA PRO A 85 -13.60 4.32 -4.86
C PRO A 85 -12.70 3.99 -3.66
N MET A 86 -11.65 4.79 -3.50
CA MET A 86 -10.68 4.65 -2.43
C MET A 86 -10.54 5.97 -1.67
N SER A 87 -10.32 5.88 -0.35
CA SER A 87 -10.02 7.09 0.42
C SER A 87 -8.68 7.71 -0.01
N PRO A 88 -8.54 9.04 -0.04
CA PRO A 88 -7.30 9.70 -0.44
C PRO A 88 -6.06 9.21 0.33
N LEU A 89 -4.93 9.16 -0.36
CA LEU A 89 -3.61 8.79 0.16
C LEU A 89 -2.63 9.84 -0.33
N GLU A 90 -1.90 10.44 0.60
CA GLU A 90 -0.89 11.43 0.28
C GLU A 90 0.18 10.83 -0.64
N GLY A 91 0.55 11.57 -1.68
CA GLY A 91 1.55 11.14 -2.67
C GLY A 91 1.08 10.07 -3.66
N VAL A 92 -0.20 9.69 -3.63
CA VAL A 92 -0.78 8.70 -4.56
C VAL A 92 -1.86 9.35 -5.42
N ILE A 93 -1.70 9.29 -6.74
CA ILE A 93 -2.75 9.66 -7.70
C ILE A 93 -3.72 8.50 -7.77
N GLN A 94 -5.00 8.74 -7.50
CA GLN A 94 -6.03 7.71 -7.49
C GLN A 94 -6.96 7.92 -8.67
N LEU A 95 -7.06 6.91 -9.53
CA LEU A 95 -7.95 6.88 -10.66
C LEU A 95 -9.03 5.84 -10.38
N GLN A 96 -10.28 6.26 -10.41
CA GLN A 96 -11.40 5.33 -10.41
C GLN A 96 -11.74 5.01 -11.87
N GLY A 97 -11.57 3.76 -12.27
CA GLY A 97 -11.76 3.36 -13.67
C GLY A 97 -11.54 1.88 -13.90
N ASP A 98 -11.99 1.42 -15.07
CA ASP A 98 -11.70 0.08 -15.56
C ASP A 98 -10.28 0.04 -16.15
N ILE A 99 -9.54 -1.04 -15.90
CA ILE A 99 -8.18 -1.21 -16.42
C ILE A 99 -8.16 -1.70 -17.88
N THR A 100 -9.32 -2.04 -18.43
CA THR A 100 -9.52 -2.50 -19.81
C THR A 100 -10.06 -1.42 -20.75
N GLU A 101 -10.43 -0.25 -20.21
CA GLU A 101 -10.91 0.92 -20.96
C GLU A 101 -9.83 1.98 -21.20
#